data_AF-A0A936KW79-F1
#
_entry.id   AF-A0A936KW79-F1
#
_cell.length_a   1.000
_cell.length_b   1.000
_cell.length_c   1.000
_cell.angle_alpha   90.00
_cell.angle_beta   90.00
_cell.angle_gamma   90.00
#
_symmetry.space_group_name_H-M   'P 1'
#
loop_
_entity.id
_entity.type
_entity.pdbx_description
1 polymer ?
#
loop_
_entity_poly.entity_id
_entity_poly.type
_entity_poly.pdbx_seq_one_letter_code
_entity_poly.pdbx_strand_id
1 'polypeptide(L)'
;MKKVTLLISLIVMGFSAICQEAADASGVTWGMVETAVKKSDASLDDVSKNIKSAYWKNKKHYYFRYYEYDLKGLYFGISQENITLAKSVVPKNQKQEGAVTIQSFDRLDIHIKDGKLIKYVRTENYNKENVLSTAVEAYKKAVELDVKGKLKNEVGPILKSIADYLQTDALIAYYSEDYINSLKAFDQIISIYEIDYVKVPDTIVNAFYTDCGTVARTAKNYEKAIEFYQKAANKGVGGAALYGEMYVCYNMLGDSLKAAEILKTGIANNPDDKQVVELTNELINYYLRNGKDIEAREYLEKAMAQKPDLAVYPFSLGYLYAKAFNIEKATEFYEKALLINGNYADAYLNYGVMYVEYGNKIIADASNIKDMKLYDAERVKALAQFKIAIPKIEKYIELTDDIASKINALTDLEKLYYKIEDYTKSKEIKLQREALLKK
;
A
#
# COMPACT_ATOMS: atom_id res chain seq x y z
N MET A 1 0.35 -9.28 8.61
CA MET A 1 0.24 -7.89 8.13
C MET A 1 0.02 -7.00 9.34
N LYS A 2 0.87 -5.99 9.58
CA LYS A 2 0.58 -4.98 10.62
C LYS A 2 -0.74 -4.29 10.22
N LYS A 3 -1.68 -4.07 11.15
CA LYS A 3 -2.92 -3.33 10.87
C LYS A 3 -2.51 -1.94 10.39
N VAL A 4 -2.78 -1.63 9.12
CA VAL A 4 -2.61 -0.26 8.61
C VAL A 4 -3.63 0.56 9.36
N THR A 5 -3.17 1.48 10.19
CA THR A 5 -4.07 2.43 10.84
C THR A 5 -4.51 3.38 9.76
N LEU A 6 -5.80 3.36 9.41
CA LEU A 6 -6.35 4.31 8.46
C LEU A 6 -6.39 5.67 9.14
N LEU A 7 -5.33 6.47 8.93
CA LEU A 7 -5.27 7.88 9.27
C LEU A 7 -6.11 8.64 8.25
N ILE A 8 -7.43 8.55 8.40
CA ILE A 8 -8.34 9.28 7.52
C ILE A 8 -8.00 10.75 7.57
N SER A 9 -8.02 11.40 6.41
CA SER A 9 -8.16 12.85 6.31
C SER A 9 -9.50 13.23 6.91
N LEU A 10 -9.57 13.30 8.25
CA LEU A 10 -10.81 13.48 9.00
C LEU A 10 -11.37 14.83 8.59
N ILE A 11 -12.37 14.81 7.72
CA ILE A 11 -13.23 15.94 7.44
C ILE A 11 -14.19 16.07 8.63
N VAL A 12 -13.63 16.22 9.83
CA VAL A 12 -14.36 16.83 10.93
C VAL A 12 -14.27 18.34 10.67
N MET A 13 -14.82 18.78 9.54
CA MET A 13 -15.29 20.16 9.44
C MET A 13 -16.39 20.23 10.47
N GLY A 14 -16.12 20.99 11.54
CA GLY A 14 -16.77 20.83 12.83
C GLY A 14 -18.25 20.48 12.75
N PHE A 15 -18.68 19.56 13.60
CA PHE A 15 -20.06 19.46 14.07
C PHE A 15 -20.59 20.79 14.67
N SER A 16 -19.80 21.88 14.63
CA SER A 16 -20.13 23.26 14.94
C SER A 16 -21.01 23.87 13.85
N ALA A 17 -22.31 23.55 13.84
CA ALA A 17 -23.39 24.51 13.54
C ALA A 17 -24.78 23.86 13.46
N ILE A 18 -24.91 22.55 13.21
CA ILE A 18 -26.25 21.91 13.07
C ILE A 18 -26.82 21.45 14.43
N CYS A 19 -26.00 21.41 15.49
CA CYS A 19 -26.53 21.30 16.86
C CYS A 19 -27.42 22.50 17.25
N GLN A 20 -27.40 23.62 16.52
CA GLN A 20 -28.21 24.81 16.83
C GLN A 20 -29.56 24.86 16.11
N GLU A 21 -29.74 24.23 14.94
CA GLU A 21 -31.09 24.07 14.35
C GLU A 21 -31.84 22.87 14.95
N ALA A 22 -31.14 21.98 15.67
CA ALA A 22 -31.78 20.96 16.50
C ALA A 22 -32.51 21.53 17.74
N ALA A 23 -32.38 22.84 18.00
CA ALA A 23 -33.23 23.53 18.98
C ALA A 23 -34.70 23.64 18.52
N ASP A 24 -35.02 23.38 17.24
CA ASP A 24 -36.41 23.33 16.74
C ASP A 24 -37.07 21.94 16.90
N ALA A 25 -36.37 20.96 17.49
CA ALA A 25 -36.82 19.57 17.57
C ALA A 25 -37.43 19.16 18.92
N SER A 26 -38.01 20.07 19.71
CA SER A 26 -38.66 19.74 20.99
C SER A 26 -39.99 18.97 20.87
N GLY A 27 -40.21 18.20 19.79
CA GLY A 27 -41.47 17.46 19.57
C GLY A 27 -41.50 16.37 18.48
N VAL A 28 -40.40 16.08 17.78
CA VAL A 28 -40.40 15.03 16.73
C VAL A 28 -40.15 13.65 17.34
N THR A 29 -41.20 12.83 17.41
CA THR A 29 -41.11 11.45 17.94
C THR A 29 -40.75 10.44 16.86
N TRP A 30 -40.20 9.28 17.26
CA TRP A 30 -39.96 8.16 16.34
C TRP A 30 -41.21 7.78 15.54
N GLY A 31 -42.37 7.71 16.19
CA GLY A 31 -43.64 7.38 15.52
C GLY A 31 -44.03 8.38 14.43
N MET A 32 -43.71 9.67 14.61
CA MET A 32 -43.91 10.67 13.56
C MET A 32 -42.99 10.42 12.36
N VAL A 33 -41.72 10.08 12.59
CA VAL A 33 -40.74 9.78 11.53
C VAL A 33 -41.15 8.52 10.76
N GLU A 34 -41.53 7.46 11.47
CA GLU A 34 -42.00 6.20 10.86
C GLU A 34 -43.26 6.42 10.03
N THR A 35 -44.22 7.20 10.56
CA THR A 35 -45.45 7.55 9.83
C THR A 35 -45.14 8.36 8.56
N ALA A 36 -44.20 9.29 8.62
CA ALA A 36 -43.81 10.09 7.46
C ALA A 36 -43.17 9.25 6.36
N VAL A 37 -42.30 8.30 6.72
CA VAL A 37 -41.72 7.33 5.78
C VAL A 37 -42.81 6.45 5.16
N LYS A 38 -43.72 5.89 5.97
CA LYS A 38 -44.85 5.08 5.46
C LYS A 38 -45.72 5.86 4.48
N LYS A 39 -46.05 7.12 4.80
CA LYS A 39 -46.80 8.00 3.89
C LYS A 39 -46.04 8.29 2.59
N SER A 40 -44.73 8.47 2.68
CA SER A 40 -43.88 8.65 1.50
C SER A 40 -43.82 7.41 0.60
N ASP A 41 -43.92 6.20 1.17
CA ASP A 41 -43.88 4.97 0.39
C ASP A 41 -45.25 4.61 -0.18
N ALA A 42 -46.32 4.94 0.56
CA ALA A 42 -47.70 4.74 0.13
C ALA A 42 -48.17 5.76 -0.92
N SER A 43 -47.46 6.89 -1.10
CA SER A 43 -47.76 7.80 -2.19
C SER A 43 -47.46 7.09 -3.51
N LEU A 44 -48.51 6.61 -4.21
CA LEU A 44 -48.41 6.12 -5.58
C LEU A 44 -47.61 7.12 -6.40
N ASP A 45 -46.65 6.63 -7.19
CA ASP A 45 -45.84 7.47 -8.08
C ASP A 45 -46.76 8.16 -9.09
N ASP A 46 -47.25 9.32 -8.72
CA ASP A 46 -47.85 10.27 -9.63
C ASP A 46 -46.75 10.66 -10.61
N VAL A 47 -46.75 10.01 -11.77
CA VAL A 47 -45.73 10.16 -12.81
C VAL A 47 -45.56 11.65 -13.18
N SER A 48 -46.62 12.46 -13.05
CA SER A 48 -46.58 13.91 -13.29
C SER A 48 -45.76 14.70 -12.24
N LYS A 49 -45.50 14.12 -11.06
CA LYS A 49 -44.66 14.70 -10.00
C LYS A 49 -43.23 14.21 -10.05
N ASN A 50 -42.94 13.08 -10.71
CA ASN A 50 -41.57 12.55 -10.84
C ASN A 50 -40.64 13.48 -11.63
N ILE A 51 -41.19 14.43 -12.39
CA ILE A 51 -40.42 15.47 -13.10
C ILE A 51 -40.07 16.69 -12.21
N LYS A 52 -40.59 16.76 -10.97
CA LYS A 52 -40.40 17.91 -10.08
C LYS A 52 -39.27 17.64 -9.08
N SER A 53 -38.21 18.45 -9.10
CA SER A 53 -37.09 18.35 -8.15
C SER A 53 -37.52 18.41 -6.68
N ALA A 54 -38.46 19.29 -6.33
CA ALA A 54 -38.99 19.42 -4.97
C ALA A 54 -39.74 18.16 -4.47
N TYR A 55 -40.33 17.37 -5.39
CA TYR A 55 -40.96 16.11 -5.03
C TYR A 55 -39.92 15.12 -4.52
N TRP A 56 -38.82 14.93 -5.25
CA TRP A 56 -37.74 14.03 -4.85
C TRP A 56 -37.04 14.45 -3.57
N LYS A 57 -36.78 15.76 -3.40
CA LYS A 57 -36.27 16.33 -2.14
C LYS A 57 -37.17 15.95 -0.96
N ASN A 58 -38.48 16.21 -1.07
CA ASN A 58 -39.41 16.07 0.04
C ASN A 58 -39.81 14.62 0.32
N LYS A 59 -39.94 13.79 -0.72
CA LYS A 59 -40.34 12.38 -0.61
C LYS A 59 -39.38 11.63 0.31
N LYS A 60 -38.08 11.70 0.04
CA LYS A 60 -37.10 10.88 0.76
C LYS A 60 -36.27 11.65 1.80
N HIS A 61 -36.60 12.92 2.09
CA HIS A 61 -36.09 13.60 3.28
C HIS A 61 -36.38 12.84 4.58
N TYR A 62 -37.53 12.18 4.66
CA TYR A 62 -37.90 11.38 5.83
C TYR A 62 -37.07 10.10 5.97
N TYR A 63 -36.48 9.60 4.89
CA TYR A 63 -35.55 8.47 4.99
C TYR A 63 -34.26 8.92 5.68
N PHE A 64 -33.70 10.06 5.30
CA PHE A 64 -32.53 10.58 6.00
C PHE A 64 -32.86 10.82 7.49
N ARG A 65 -33.99 11.46 7.81
CA ARG A 65 -34.46 11.63 9.20
C ARG A 65 -34.61 10.30 9.95
N TYR A 66 -35.15 9.27 9.30
CA TYR A 66 -35.30 7.92 9.87
C TYR A 66 -33.94 7.31 10.21
N TYR A 67 -32.97 7.47 9.30
CA TYR A 67 -31.61 6.99 9.53
C TYR A 67 -30.94 7.77 10.67
N GLU A 68 -30.92 9.11 10.64
CA GLU A 68 -30.17 9.89 11.63
C GLU A 68 -30.80 9.89 13.03
N TYR A 69 -32.10 9.56 13.18
CA TYR A 69 -32.86 9.78 14.41
C TYR A 69 -32.13 9.38 15.70
N ASP A 70 -31.61 8.14 15.76
CA ASP A 70 -30.88 7.63 16.92
C ASP A 70 -29.36 7.90 16.87
N LEU A 71 -28.84 8.34 15.73
CA LEU A 71 -27.43 8.59 15.49
C LEU A 71 -27.02 10.06 15.61
N LYS A 72 -27.98 10.99 15.78
CA LYS A 72 -27.68 12.42 15.90
C LYS A 72 -26.61 12.66 16.97
N GLY A 73 -25.55 13.34 16.56
CA GLY A 73 -24.41 13.66 17.43
C GLY A 73 -23.44 12.50 17.68
N LEU A 74 -23.65 11.31 17.10
CA LEU A 74 -22.70 10.19 17.17
C LEU A 74 -21.79 10.17 15.94
N TYR A 75 -20.49 10.00 16.17
CA TYR A 75 -19.49 9.77 15.13
C TYR A 75 -18.38 8.86 15.67
N PHE A 76 -17.68 8.14 14.79
CA PHE A 76 -16.64 7.20 15.22
C PHE A 76 -15.58 7.90 16.10
N GLY A 77 -15.27 7.32 17.26
CA GLY A 77 -14.29 7.85 18.20
C GLY A 77 -14.80 8.95 19.14
N ILE A 78 -16.08 9.34 19.07
CA ILE A 78 -16.68 10.31 20.02
C ILE A 78 -16.53 9.84 21.47
N SER A 79 -16.26 10.77 22.40
CA SER A 79 -16.10 10.45 23.82
C SER A 79 -17.42 10.01 24.47
N GLN A 80 -17.34 9.17 25.49
CA GLN A 80 -18.49 8.72 26.26
C GLN A 80 -19.30 9.86 26.91
N GLU A 81 -18.64 10.93 27.33
CA GLU A 81 -19.29 12.16 27.81
C GLU A 81 -20.18 12.76 26.71
N ASN A 82 -19.64 12.92 25.51
CA ASN A 82 -20.38 13.46 24.37
C ASN A 82 -21.48 12.51 23.88
N ILE A 83 -21.31 11.19 23.99
CA ILE A 83 -22.39 10.21 23.73
C ILE A 83 -23.56 10.46 24.69
N THR A 84 -23.25 10.66 25.98
CA THR A 84 -24.26 10.87 27.02
C THR A 84 -25.04 12.16 26.75
N LEU A 85 -24.33 13.24 26.38
CA LEU A 85 -24.94 14.50 25.97
C LEU A 85 -25.82 14.33 24.72
N ALA A 86 -25.31 13.64 23.68
CA ALA A 86 -26.02 13.43 22.42
C ALA A 86 -27.28 12.58 22.57
N LYS A 87 -27.26 11.54 23.41
CA LYS A 87 -28.42 10.65 23.57
C LYS A 87 -29.53 11.28 24.41
N SER A 88 -29.20 12.11 25.41
CA SER A 88 -30.18 12.78 26.30
C SER A 88 -31.16 11.83 27.02
N VAL A 89 -31.01 10.51 26.88
CA VAL A 89 -31.81 9.45 27.50
C VAL A 89 -30.87 8.39 28.05
N VAL A 90 -31.26 7.76 29.17
CA VAL A 90 -30.49 6.69 29.80
C VAL A 90 -30.65 5.40 28.97
N PRO A 91 -29.60 4.60 28.74
CA PRO A 91 -29.73 3.31 28.08
C PRO A 91 -30.68 2.38 28.86
N LYS A 92 -31.43 1.53 28.14
CA LYS A 92 -32.31 0.50 28.72
C LYS A 92 -31.52 -0.57 29.47
N ASN A 93 -30.35 -0.90 28.96
CA ASN A 93 -29.45 -1.87 29.55
C ASN A 93 -28.00 -1.48 29.25
N GLN A 94 -27.09 -1.89 30.11
CA GLN A 94 -25.66 -1.77 29.91
C GLN A 94 -24.99 -3.08 30.29
N LYS A 95 -24.14 -3.61 29.40
CA LYS A 95 -23.33 -4.80 29.66
C LYS A 95 -21.88 -4.58 29.28
N GLN A 96 -21.00 -5.41 29.82
CA GLN A 96 -19.58 -5.39 29.52
C GLN A 96 -19.17 -6.69 28.82
N GLU A 97 -18.49 -6.56 27.69
CA GLU A 97 -17.94 -7.66 26.90
C GLU A 97 -16.42 -7.44 26.75
N GLY A 98 -15.64 -8.02 27.67
CA GLY A 98 -14.21 -7.75 27.77
C GLY A 98 -13.94 -6.27 28.08
N ALA A 99 -13.19 -5.61 27.19
CA ALA A 99 -12.89 -4.18 27.28
C ALA A 99 -13.98 -3.26 26.67
N VAL A 100 -15.04 -3.84 26.12
CA VAL A 100 -16.11 -3.08 25.44
C VAL A 100 -17.32 -2.95 26.37
N THR A 101 -17.80 -1.73 26.57
CA THR A 101 -19.09 -1.43 27.20
C THR A 101 -20.14 -1.30 26.11
N ILE A 102 -21.25 -2.03 26.23
CA ILE A 102 -22.38 -1.97 25.31
C ILE A 102 -23.55 -1.33 26.04
N GLN A 103 -24.02 -0.19 25.52
CA GLN A 103 -25.20 0.52 25.97
C GLN A 103 -26.35 0.30 24.98
N SER A 104 -27.43 -0.32 25.45
CA SER A 104 -28.57 -0.69 24.61
C SER A 104 -29.71 0.31 24.73
N PHE A 105 -30.18 0.79 23.58
CA PHE A 105 -31.35 1.65 23.42
C PHE A 105 -32.37 0.92 22.53
N ASP A 106 -33.57 1.49 22.39
CA ASP A 106 -34.70 0.88 21.68
C ASP A 106 -34.37 0.39 20.28
N ARG A 107 -33.56 1.15 19.53
CA ARG A 107 -33.23 0.92 18.11
C ARG A 107 -31.74 0.83 17.83
N LEU A 108 -30.91 0.97 18.86
CA LEU A 108 -29.48 1.18 18.72
C LEU A 108 -28.72 0.61 19.92
N ASP A 109 -27.74 -0.23 19.65
CA ASP A 109 -26.69 -0.60 20.61
C ASP A 109 -25.44 0.23 20.32
N ILE A 110 -24.86 0.84 21.36
CA ILE A 110 -23.65 1.66 21.30
C ILE A 110 -22.51 0.91 21.98
N HIS A 111 -21.41 0.69 21.26
CA HIS A 111 -20.24 -0.03 21.74
C HIS A 111 -19.10 0.97 22.02
N ILE A 112 -18.66 1.03 23.26
CA ILE A 112 -17.67 1.98 23.77
C ILE A 112 -16.45 1.19 24.23
N LYS A 113 -15.26 1.60 23.78
CA LYS A 113 -13.98 1.05 24.26
C LYS A 113 -13.03 2.21 24.55
N ASP A 114 -12.33 2.14 25.68
CA ASP A 114 -11.40 3.18 26.12
C ASP A 114 -12.06 4.58 26.15
N GLY A 115 -13.33 4.63 26.57
CA GLY A 115 -14.14 5.86 26.65
C GLY A 115 -14.55 6.45 25.30
N LYS A 116 -14.40 5.73 24.19
CA LYS A 116 -14.75 6.20 22.83
C LYS A 116 -15.71 5.26 22.12
N LEU A 117 -16.59 5.82 21.30
CA LEU A 117 -17.43 5.04 20.38
C LEU A 117 -16.57 4.29 19.38
N ILE A 118 -16.71 2.97 19.32
CA ILE A 118 -16.03 2.14 18.30
C ILE A 118 -17.00 1.53 17.29
N LYS A 119 -18.27 1.39 17.65
CA LYS A 119 -19.29 0.75 16.82
C LYS A 119 -20.69 1.10 17.34
N TYR A 120 -21.66 1.14 16.46
CA TYR A 120 -23.06 0.99 16.82
C TYR A 120 -23.71 -0.11 15.98
N VAL A 121 -24.79 -0.68 16.50
CA VAL A 121 -25.57 -1.73 15.84
C VAL A 121 -27.04 -1.36 15.90
N ARG A 122 -27.72 -1.43 14.75
CA ARG A 122 -29.17 -1.28 14.70
C ARG A 122 -29.83 -2.54 15.25
N THR A 123 -30.77 -2.40 16.18
CA THR A 123 -31.54 -3.54 16.71
C THR A 123 -32.67 -3.91 15.75
N GLU A 124 -33.36 -5.01 16.01
CA GLU A 124 -34.56 -5.44 15.25
C GLU A 124 -35.68 -4.38 15.15
N ASN A 125 -35.79 -3.48 16.14
CA ASN A 125 -36.77 -2.38 16.11
C ASN A 125 -36.46 -1.30 15.06
N TYR A 126 -35.28 -1.34 14.42
CA TYR A 126 -34.95 -0.54 13.25
C TYR A 126 -35.25 -1.40 12.00
N ASN A 127 -36.51 -1.36 11.57
CA ASN A 127 -37.09 -2.33 10.63
C ASN A 127 -37.05 -1.89 9.15
N LYS A 128 -36.10 -1.03 8.77
CA LYS A 128 -35.98 -0.54 7.40
C LYS A 128 -34.53 -0.58 6.92
N GLU A 129 -34.31 -1.30 5.82
CA GLU A 129 -33.01 -1.44 5.18
C GLU A 129 -32.78 -0.37 4.11
N ASN A 130 -31.52 -0.19 3.69
CA ASN A 130 -31.14 0.67 2.56
C ASN A 130 -31.64 2.12 2.67
N VAL A 131 -31.85 2.60 3.91
CA VAL A 131 -32.49 3.89 4.16
C VAL A 131 -31.61 5.03 3.63
N LEU A 132 -30.32 4.96 3.91
CA LEU A 132 -29.37 6.01 3.54
C LEU A 132 -29.13 6.05 2.03
N SER A 133 -28.94 4.89 1.38
CA SER A 133 -28.81 4.82 -0.09
C SER A 133 -30.06 5.33 -0.80
N THR A 134 -31.26 4.97 -0.33
CA THR A 134 -32.53 5.49 -0.88
C THR A 134 -32.61 7.02 -0.75
N ALA A 135 -32.14 7.58 0.37
CA ALA A 135 -32.09 9.03 0.55
C ALA A 135 -31.12 9.68 -0.44
N VAL A 136 -29.92 9.14 -0.60
CA VAL A 136 -28.90 9.65 -1.55
C VAL A 136 -29.43 9.65 -2.98
N GLU A 137 -30.03 8.56 -3.46
CA GLU A 137 -30.58 8.45 -4.82
C GLU A 137 -31.65 9.49 -5.09
N ALA A 138 -32.56 9.70 -4.13
CA ALA A 138 -33.60 10.70 -4.27
C ALA A 138 -33.06 12.13 -4.26
N TYR A 139 -32.05 12.43 -3.43
CA TYR A 139 -31.40 13.73 -3.47
C TYR A 139 -30.64 13.95 -4.78
N LYS A 140 -29.93 12.94 -5.30
CA LYS A 140 -29.31 13.00 -6.64
C LYS A 140 -30.36 13.29 -7.72
N LYS A 141 -31.52 12.62 -7.68
CA LYS A 141 -32.60 12.88 -8.63
C LYS A 141 -33.19 14.28 -8.47
N ALA A 142 -33.28 14.80 -7.24
CA ALA A 142 -33.70 16.17 -7.00
C ALA A 142 -32.73 17.18 -7.62
N VAL A 143 -31.41 16.94 -7.51
CA VAL A 143 -30.37 17.77 -8.14
C VAL A 143 -30.45 17.71 -9.66
N GLU A 144 -30.58 16.51 -10.23
CA GLU A 144 -30.71 16.30 -11.69
C GLU A 144 -31.87 17.11 -12.29
N LEU A 145 -33.01 17.17 -11.59
CA LEU A 145 -34.21 17.86 -12.03
C LEU A 145 -34.20 19.37 -11.72
N ASP A 146 -33.28 19.85 -10.87
CA ASP A 146 -33.20 21.26 -10.48
C ASP A 146 -32.26 22.05 -11.40
N VAL A 147 -32.65 22.15 -12.66
CA VAL A 147 -31.89 22.85 -13.72
C VAL A 147 -31.58 24.31 -13.35
N LYS A 148 -32.43 24.95 -12.53
CA LYS A 148 -32.25 26.35 -12.11
C LYS A 148 -31.42 26.51 -10.83
N GLY A 149 -30.97 25.44 -10.20
CA GLY A 149 -30.12 25.48 -9.01
C GLY A 149 -30.81 26.01 -7.74
N LYS A 150 -32.15 26.02 -7.69
CA LYS A 150 -32.91 26.63 -6.58
C LYS A 150 -32.75 25.88 -5.25
N LEU A 151 -32.54 24.58 -5.33
CA LEU A 151 -32.38 23.67 -4.19
C LEU A 151 -30.92 23.56 -3.73
N LYS A 152 -29.97 24.26 -4.38
CA LYS A 152 -28.53 24.14 -4.06
C LYS A 152 -28.21 24.32 -2.59
N ASN A 153 -28.75 25.37 -1.99
CA ASN A 153 -28.51 25.69 -0.58
C ASN A 153 -29.31 24.81 0.40
N GLU A 154 -30.35 24.11 -0.07
CA GLU A 154 -31.15 23.20 0.77
C GLU A 154 -30.62 21.76 0.73
N VAL A 155 -30.33 21.26 -0.48
CA VAL A 155 -29.96 19.85 -0.72
C VAL A 155 -28.47 19.61 -0.49
N GLY A 156 -27.61 20.59 -0.80
CA GLY A 156 -26.17 20.49 -0.60
C GLY A 156 -25.76 20.13 0.84
N PRO A 157 -26.20 20.89 1.86
CA PRO A 157 -25.89 20.58 3.27
C PRO A 157 -26.42 19.23 3.75
N ILE A 158 -27.59 18.80 3.25
CA ILE A 158 -28.16 17.49 3.59
C ILE A 158 -27.31 16.36 3.01
N LEU A 159 -26.94 16.46 1.74
CA LEU A 159 -26.04 15.52 1.09
C LEU A 159 -24.69 15.45 1.81
N LYS A 160 -24.13 16.59 2.22
CA LYS A 160 -22.91 16.63 3.03
C LYS A 160 -23.09 15.92 4.38
N SER A 161 -24.21 16.14 5.07
CA SER A 161 -24.53 15.46 6.33
C SER A 161 -24.64 13.94 6.13
N ILE A 162 -25.27 13.49 5.03
CA ILE A 162 -25.31 12.06 4.67
C ILE A 162 -23.90 11.50 4.48
N ALA A 163 -23.02 12.22 3.80
CA ALA A 163 -21.63 11.80 3.63
C ALA A 163 -20.88 11.66 4.97
N ASP A 164 -21.17 12.49 5.97
CA ASP A 164 -20.55 12.40 7.30
C ASP A 164 -21.03 11.15 8.07
N TYR A 165 -22.31 10.80 7.95
CA TYR A 165 -22.84 9.53 8.48
C TYR A 165 -22.25 8.32 7.75
N LEU A 166 -22.17 8.37 6.41
CA LEU A 166 -21.51 7.33 5.62
C LEU A 166 -20.04 7.16 6.02
N GLN A 167 -19.34 8.25 6.35
CA GLN A 167 -17.95 8.18 6.80
C GLN A 167 -17.83 7.46 8.15
N THR A 168 -18.78 7.70 9.06
CA THR A 168 -18.85 6.96 10.33
C THR A 168 -19.14 5.48 10.09
N ASP A 169 -20.11 5.14 9.25
CA ASP A 169 -20.41 3.75 8.87
C ASP A 169 -19.18 3.08 8.23
N ALA A 170 -18.49 3.77 7.33
CA ALA A 170 -17.30 3.27 6.63
C ALA A 170 -16.16 2.95 7.60
N LEU A 171 -15.95 3.81 8.60
CA LEU A 171 -14.96 3.65 9.65
C LEU A 171 -15.29 2.48 10.58
N ILE A 172 -16.53 2.39 11.03
CA ILE A 172 -17.02 1.27 11.86
C ILE A 172 -16.81 -0.04 11.10
N ALA A 173 -17.17 -0.09 9.82
CA ALA A 173 -16.99 -1.26 8.97
C ALA A 173 -15.50 -1.61 8.81
N TYR A 174 -14.64 -0.62 8.52
CA TYR A 174 -13.19 -0.82 8.37
C TYR A 174 -12.55 -1.42 9.63
N TYR A 175 -12.81 -0.83 10.80
CA TYR A 175 -12.24 -1.32 12.06
C TYR A 175 -12.90 -2.61 12.58
N SER A 176 -14.08 -2.95 12.05
CA SER A 176 -14.72 -4.26 12.23
C SER A 176 -14.26 -5.29 11.19
N GLU A 177 -13.29 -4.95 10.34
CA GLU A 177 -12.73 -5.78 9.26
C GLU A 177 -13.74 -6.14 8.15
N ASP A 178 -14.87 -5.43 8.10
CA ASP A 178 -15.84 -5.47 7.00
C ASP A 178 -15.45 -4.48 5.91
N TYR A 179 -14.34 -4.80 5.23
CA TYR A 179 -13.76 -3.92 4.23
C TYR A 179 -14.63 -3.75 2.98
N ILE A 180 -15.52 -4.71 2.69
CA ILE A 180 -16.44 -4.62 1.55
C ILE A 180 -17.51 -3.56 1.81
N ASN A 181 -18.15 -3.57 2.98
CA ASN A 181 -19.15 -2.53 3.28
C ASN A 181 -18.49 -1.18 3.58
N SER A 182 -17.26 -1.18 4.12
CA SER A 182 -16.45 0.04 4.21
C SER A 182 -16.25 0.67 2.82
N LEU A 183 -15.76 -0.11 1.84
CA LEU A 183 -15.56 0.36 0.47
C LEU A 183 -16.84 0.90 -0.17
N LYS A 184 -17.98 0.20 0.00
CA LYS A 184 -19.28 0.67 -0.51
C LYS A 184 -19.67 2.04 0.06
N ALA A 185 -19.40 2.28 1.34
CA ALA A 185 -19.69 3.57 1.96
C ALA A 185 -18.77 4.67 1.43
N PHE A 186 -17.46 4.41 1.28
CA PHE A 186 -16.50 5.33 0.65
C PHE A 186 -16.89 5.69 -0.79
N ASP A 187 -17.37 4.72 -1.57
CA ASP A 187 -17.88 4.96 -2.92
C ASP A 187 -19.07 5.92 -2.95
N GLN A 188 -20.01 5.73 -2.03
CA GLN A 188 -21.16 6.62 -1.91
C GLN A 188 -20.73 8.02 -1.52
N ILE A 189 -19.77 8.18 -0.60
CA ILE A 189 -19.24 9.48 -0.19
C ILE A 189 -18.63 10.23 -1.38
N ILE A 190 -17.75 9.58 -2.17
CA ILE A 190 -17.18 10.19 -3.37
C ILE A 190 -18.29 10.63 -4.34
N SER A 191 -19.27 9.76 -4.59
CA SER A 191 -20.38 10.07 -5.48
C SER A 191 -21.28 11.22 -4.99
N ILE A 192 -21.19 11.59 -3.70
CA ILE A 192 -21.83 12.76 -3.11
C ILE A 192 -20.95 13.99 -3.26
N TYR A 193 -19.64 13.87 -3.03
CA TYR A 193 -18.68 14.97 -3.15
C TYR A 193 -18.53 15.47 -4.59
N GLU A 194 -18.79 14.62 -5.59
CA GLU A 194 -18.81 15.00 -7.01
C GLU A 194 -20.09 15.77 -7.41
N ILE A 195 -21.07 15.95 -6.52
CA ILE A 195 -22.30 16.71 -6.81
C ILE A 195 -22.03 18.20 -6.62
N ASP A 196 -22.26 19.02 -7.65
CA ASP A 196 -22.05 20.49 -7.66
C ASP A 196 -22.72 21.29 -6.51
N TYR A 197 -23.66 20.67 -5.80
CA TYR A 197 -24.39 21.28 -4.68
C TYR A 197 -23.63 21.09 -3.36
N VAL A 198 -22.74 20.10 -3.29
CA VAL A 198 -21.96 19.76 -2.12
C VAL A 198 -20.65 20.54 -2.15
N LYS A 199 -20.50 21.49 -1.22
CA LYS A 199 -19.30 22.33 -1.12
C LYS A 199 -18.26 21.64 -0.23
N VAL A 200 -17.34 20.91 -0.84
CA VAL A 200 -16.15 20.38 -0.17
C VAL A 200 -14.93 20.92 -0.91
N PRO A 201 -13.93 21.48 -0.20
CA PRO A 201 -12.69 21.92 -0.83
C PRO A 201 -12.04 20.81 -1.66
N ASP A 202 -11.58 21.12 -2.87
CA ASP A 202 -10.92 20.15 -3.75
C ASP A 202 -9.73 19.47 -3.07
N THR A 203 -8.97 20.20 -2.24
CA THR A 203 -7.87 19.65 -1.47
C THR A 203 -8.30 18.49 -0.57
N ILE A 204 -9.50 18.57 -0.01
CA ILE A 204 -10.09 17.55 0.83
C ILE A 204 -10.56 16.36 -0.02
N VAL A 205 -11.28 16.61 -1.13
CA VAL A 205 -11.74 15.53 -2.02
C VAL A 205 -10.54 14.77 -2.62
N ASN A 206 -9.49 15.48 -3.00
CA ASN A 206 -8.28 14.90 -3.58
C ASN A 206 -7.52 14.04 -2.57
N ALA A 207 -7.44 14.46 -1.29
CA ALA A 207 -6.90 13.65 -0.20
C ALA A 207 -7.79 12.43 0.09
N PHE A 208 -9.11 12.58 0.00
CA PHE A 208 -10.04 11.48 0.25
C PHE A 208 -9.87 10.31 -0.74
N TYR A 209 -9.41 10.56 -1.96
CA TYR A 209 -9.08 9.49 -2.91
C TYR A 209 -7.98 8.53 -2.40
N THR A 210 -7.01 9.01 -1.60
CA THR A 210 -5.98 8.10 -1.05
C THR A 210 -6.57 7.17 0.01
N ASP A 211 -7.51 7.68 0.82
CA ASP A 211 -8.24 6.88 1.81
C ASP A 211 -9.10 5.82 1.10
N CYS A 212 -9.84 6.20 0.06
CA CYS A 212 -10.60 5.28 -0.77
C CYS A 212 -9.72 4.19 -1.40
N GLY A 213 -8.55 4.57 -1.93
CA GLY A 213 -7.59 3.61 -2.51
C GLY A 213 -7.07 2.62 -1.47
N THR A 214 -6.77 3.10 -0.25
CA THR A 214 -6.31 2.27 0.86
C THR A 214 -7.38 1.27 1.30
N VAL A 215 -8.62 1.73 1.42
CA VAL A 215 -9.77 0.89 1.77
C VAL A 215 -10.02 -0.14 0.69
N ALA A 216 -10.01 0.25 -0.58
CA ALA A 216 -10.17 -0.66 -1.72
C ALA A 216 -9.07 -1.73 -1.75
N ARG A 217 -7.80 -1.35 -1.54
CA ARG A 217 -6.68 -2.30 -1.47
C ARG A 217 -6.85 -3.26 -0.29
N THR A 218 -7.28 -2.76 0.88
CA THR A 218 -7.53 -3.59 2.07
C THR A 218 -8.68 -4.57 1.83
N ALA A 219 -9.71 -4.13 1.10
CA ALA A 219 -10.82 -4.96 0.61
C ALA A 219 -10.41 -5.93 -0.53
N LYS A 220 -9.14 -5.92 -0.94
CA LYS A 220 -8.58 -6.70 -2.07
C LYS A 220 -9.22 -6.40 -3.41
N ASN A 221 -9.85 -5.24 -3.56
CA ASN A 221 -10.34 -4.72 -4.83
C ASN A 221 -9.24 -3.83 -5.44
N TYR A 222 -8.24 -4.48 -6.04
CA TYR A 222 -7.01 -3.83 -6.48
C TYR A 222 -7.24 -2.90 -7.68
N GLU A 223 -8.15 -3.25 -8.59
CA GLU A 223 -8.52 -2.42 -9.73
C GLU A 223 -9.08 -1.07 -9.25
N LYS A 224 -9.98 -1.12 -8.27
CA LYS A 224 -10.57 0.08 -7.69
C LYS A 224 -9.57 0.88 -6.86
N ALA A 225 -8.66 0.20 -6.17
CA ALA A 225 -7.57 0.86 -5.46
C ALA A 225 -6.69 1.66 -6.43
N ILE A 226 -6.31 1.07 -7.56
CA ILE A 226 -5.53 1.73 -8.62
C ILE A 226 -6.31 2.94 -9.17
N GLU A 227 -7.60 2.80 -9.45
CA GLU A 227 -8.44 3.92 -9.92
C GLU A 227 -8.38 5.11 -8.95
N PHE A 228 -8.58 4.87 -7.66
CA PHE A 228 -8.58 5.92 -6.64
C PHE A 228 -7.19 6.53 -6.43
N TYR A 229 -6.14 5.72 -6.35
CA TYR A 229 -4.77 6.24 -6.28
C TYR A 229 -4.43 7.07 -7.51
N GLN A 230 -4.92 6.70 -8.70
CA GLN A 230 -4.64 7.44 -9.94
C GLN A 230 -5.36 8.79 -9.93
N LYS A 231 -6.61 8.84 -9.44
CA LYS A 231 -7.33 10.09 -9.21
C LYS A 231 -6.57 11.00 -8.24
N ALA A 232 -6.05 10.46 -7.13
CA ALA A 232 -5.24 11.23 -6.19
C ALA A 232 -3.93 11.76 -6.82
N ALA A 233 -3.19 10.89 -7.53
CA ALA A 233 -1.94 11.25 -8.19
C ALA A 233 -2.14 12.33 -9.27
N ASN A 234 -3.20 12.23 -10.08
CA ASN A 234 -3.56 13.24 -11.09
C ASN A 234 -3.88 14.62 -10.49
N LYS A 235 -4.17 14.67 -9.18
CA LYS A 235 -4.44 15.88 -8.41
C LYS A 235 -3.22 16.36 -7.61
N GLY A 236 -2.06 15.73 -7.80
CA GLY A 236 -0.81 16.08 -7.10
C GLY A 236 -0.80 15.68 -5.62
N VAL A 237 -1.67 14.74 -5.21
CA VAL A 237 -1.75 14.27 -3.82
C VAL A 237 -0.90 13.01 -3.65
N GLY A 238 -0.27 12.86 -2.49
CA GLY A 238 0.38 11.61 -2.04
C GLY A 238 1.79 11.34 -2.57
N GLY A 239 2.26 12.11 -3.57
CA GLY A 239 3.64 12.04 -4.07
C GLY A 239 4.02 10.66 -4.60
N ALA A 240 5.30 10.28 -4.44
CA ALA A 240 5.81 9.03 -4.98
C ALA A 240 5.21 7.78 -4.28
N ALA A 241 4.73 7.93 -3.04
CA ALA A 241 4.14 6.86 -2.24
C ALA A 241 2.98 6.15 -2.94
N LEU A 242 2.13 6.91 -3.64
CA LEU A 242 0.96 6.35 -4.32
C LEU A 242 1.34 5.41 -5.46
N TYR A 243 2.44 5.68 -6.14
CA TYR A 243 2.94 4.80 -7.20
C TYR A 243 3.46 3.49 -6.62
N GLY A 244 4.03 3.50 -5.41
CA GLY A 244 4.34 2.29 -4.64
C GLY A 244 3.09 1.50 -4.27
N GLU A 245 2.03 2.18 -3.83
CA GLU A 245 0.74 1.54 -3.54
C GLU A 245 0.10 0.91 -4.79
N MET A 246 0.15 1.61 -5.94
CA MET A 246 -0.31 1.05 -7.22
C MET A 246 0.56 -0.12 -7.69
N TYR A 247 1.88 -0.07 -7.49
CA TYR A 247 2.80 -1.18 -7.79
C TYR A 247 2.40 -2.44 -7.02
N VAL A 248 2.08 -2.31 -5.72
CA VAL A 248 1.57 -3.42 -4.91
C VAL A 248 0.26 -3.96 -5.53
N CYS A 249 -0.69 -3.10 -5.87
CA CYS A 249 -1.95 -3.51 -6.49
C CYS A 249 -1.74 -4.24 -7.83
N TYR A 250 -0.90 -3.75 -8.73
CA TYR A 250 -0.61 -4.42 -10.01
C TYR A 250 0.05 -5.79 -9.82
N ASN A 251 0.95 -5.93 -8.84
CA ASN A 251 1.52 -7.24 -8.50
C ASN A 251 0.47 -8.21 -7.96
N MET A 252 -0.47 -7.74 -7.12
CA MET A 252 -1.58 -8.58 -6.63
C MET A 252 -2.52 -9.02 -7.76
N LEU A 253 -2.60 -8.26 -8.86
CA LEU A 253 -3.30 -8.61 -10.08
C LEU A 253 -2.48 -9.50 -11.04
N GLY A 254 -1.20 -9.74 -10.74
CA GLY A 254 -0.27 -10.47 -11.61
C GLY A 254 0.21 -9.67 -12.83
N ASP A 255 -0.11 -8.38 -12.93
CA ASP A 255 0.29 -7.51 -14.04
C ASP A 255 1.66 -6.88 -13.78
N SER A 256 2.70 -7.72 -13.83
CA SER A 256 4.08 -7.32 -13.54
C SER A 256 4.63 -6.26 -14.51
N LEU A 257 4.09 -6.19 -15.74
CA LEU A 257 4.46 -5.18 -16.71
C LEU A 257 3.94 -3.80 -16.30
N LYS A 258 2.66 -3.69 -15.95
CA LYS A 258 2.12 -2.42 -15.42
C LYS A 258 2.73 -2.05 -14.07
N ALA A 259 3.05 -3.03 -13.23
CA ALA A 259 3.76 -2.78 -11.98
C ALA A 259 5.11 -2.06 -12.23
N ALA A 260 5.90 -2.49 -13.22
CA ALA A 260 7.14 -1.80 -13.55
C ALA A 260 6.91 -0.40 -14.17
N GLU A 261 5.93 -0.26 -15.06
CA GLU A 261 5.62 1.03 -15.69
C GLU A 261 5.12 2.07 -14.67
N ILE A 262 4.36 1.66 -13.65
CA ILE A 262 3.88 2.59 -12.63
C ILE A 262 5.00 3.08 -11.72
N LEU A 263 6.00 2.23 -11.42
CA LEU A 263 7.21 2.66 -10.72
C LEU A 263 7.99 3.70 -11.53
N LYS A 264 8.22 3.46 -12.82
CA LYS A 264 8.88 4.43 -13.72
C LYS A 264 8.15 5.77 -13.73
N THR A 265 6.82 5.73 -13.82
CA THR A 265 5.97 6.93 -13.80
C THR A 265 6.11 7.67 -12.47
N GLY A 266 6.12 6.95 -11.35
CA GLY A 266 6.29 7.53 -10.01
C GLY A 266 7.65 8.21 -9.84
N ILE A 267 8.72 7.58 -10.31
CA ILE A 267 10.08 8.12 -10.29
C ILE A 267 10.17 9.40 -11.13
N ALA A 268 9.64 9.37 -12.37
CA ALA A 268 9.71 10.50 -13.29
C ALA A 268 8.89 11.72 -12.82
N ASN A 269 7.74 11.49 -12.20
CA ASN A 269 6.84 12.57 -11.77
C ASN A 269 7.23 13.18 -10.41
N ASN A 270 8.08 12.53 -9.62
CA ASN A 270 8.39 12.95 -8.26
C ASN A 270 9.91 12.94 -7.96
N PRO A 271 10.79 13.45 -8.84
CA PRO A 271 12.24 13.20 -8.79
C PRO A 271 12.92 13.57 -7.46
N ASP A 272 12.37 14.54 -6.73
CA ASP A 272 12.90 15.02 -5.45
C ASP A 272 12.20 14.43 -4.21
N ASP A 273 11.21 13.55 -4.39
CA ASP A 273 10.51 12.88 -3.28
C ASP A 273 11.40 11.79 -2.67
N LYS A 274 11.55 11.82 -1.34
CA LYS A 274 12.35 10.84 -0.58
C LYS A 274 11.97 9.38 -0.85
N GLN A 275 10.70 9.11 -1.20
CA GLN A 275 10.22 7.75 -1.49
C GLN A 275 10.64 7.26 -2.88
N VAL A 276 11.15 8.11 -3.78
CA VAL A 276 11.69 7.67 -5.08
C VAL A 276 12.79 6.63 -4.95
N VAL A 277 13.57 6.66 -3.87
CA VAL A 277 14.60 5.64 -3.61
C VAL A 277 13.98 4.25 -3.49
N GLU A 278 12.85 4.12 -2.78
CA GLU A 278 12.16 2.83 -2.60
C GLU A 278 11.58 2.33 -3.93
N LEU A 279 10.95 3.21 -4.70
CA LEU A 279 10.43 2.90 -6.04
C LEU A 279 11.54 2.46 -7.00
N THR A 280 12.68 3.15 -6.96
CA THR A 280 13.86 2.84 -7.78
C THR A 280 14.42 1.47 -7.43
N ASN A 281 14.50 1.14 -6.13
CA ASN A 281 14.94 -0.19 -5.68
C ASN A 281 14.00 -1.29 -6.15
N GLU A 282 12.68 -1.09 -6.07
CA GLU A 282 11.73 -2.08 -6.57
C GLU A 282 11.79 -2.26 -8.09
N LEU A 283 12.05 -1.17 -8.83
CA LEU A 283 12.21 -1.23 -10.28
C LEU A 283 13.51 -1.95 -10.68
N ILE A 284 14.62 -1.68 -9.97
CA ILE A 284 15.87 -2.42 -10.14
C ILE A 284 15.65 -3.91 -9.88
N ASN A 285 15.00 -4.26 -8.76
CA ASN A 285 14.69 -5.65 -8.42
C ASN A 285 13.84 -6.33 -9.50
N TYR A 286 12.83 -5.62 -10.02
CA TYR A 286 12.04 -6.09 -11.14
C TYR A 286 12.92 -6.39 -12.36
N TYR A 287 13.81 -5.49 -12.74
CA TYR A 287 14.68 -5.70 -13.90
C TYR A 287 15.66 -6.86 -13.70
N LEU A 288 16.30 -6.96 -12.52
CA LEU A 288 17.21 -8.06 -12.18
C LEU A 288 16.51 -9.42 -12.25
N ARG A 289 15.31 -9.54 -11.69
CA ARG A 289 14.54 -10.81 -11.68
C ARG A 289 14.07 -11.23 -13.08
N ASN A 290 13.86 -10.27 -13.97
CA ASN A 290 13.38 -10.52 -15.34
C ASN A 290 14.50 -10.53 -16.38
N GLY A 291 15.78 -10.53 -15.95
CA GLY A 291 16.94 -10.56 -16.85
C GLY A 291 17.08 -9.32 -17.74
N LYS A 292 16.46 -8.19 -17.35
CA LYS A 292 16.54 -6.91 -18.05
C LYS A 292 17.79 -6.15 -17.62
N ASP A 293 18.95 -6.73 -17.95
CA ASP A 293 20.25 -6.30 -17.43
C ASP A 293 20.68 -4.90 -17.92
N ILE A 294 20.17 -4.43 -19.07
CA ILE A 294 20.47 -3.09 -19.58
C ILE A 294 19.75 -2.04 -18.73
N GLU A 295 18.44 -2.21 -18.54
CA GLU A 295 17.61 -1.31 -17.74
C GLU A 295 18.02 -1.33 -16.27
N ALA A 296 18.35 -2.52 -15.72
CA ALA A 296 18.88 -2.64 -14.36
C ALA A 296 20.15 -1.79 -14.17
N ARG A 297 21.10 -1.85 -15.11
CA ARG A 297 22.33 -1.03 -15.03
C ARG A 297 22.04 0.46 -15.07
N GLU A 298 21.15 0.92 -15.94
CA GLU A 298 20.80 2.34 -16.03
C GLU A 298 20.25 2.87 -14.69
N TYR A 299 19.32 2.14 -14.07
CA TYR A 299 18.76 2.56 -12.78
C TYR A 299 19.72 2.39 -11.61
N LEU A 300 20.59 1.38 -11.63
CA LEU A 300 21.65 1.21 -10.64
C LEU A 300 22.67 2.36 -10.69
N GLU A 301 23.07 2.82 -11.89
CA GLU A 301 23.96 3.97 -12.05
C GLU A 301 23.31 5.25 -11.50
N LYS A 302 22.03 5.48 -11.78
CA LYS A 302 21.25 6.59 -11.21
C LYS A 302 21.14 6.51 -9.69
N ALA A 303 20.80 5.33 -9.15
CA ALA A 303 20.67 5.11 -7.71
C ALA A 303 22.00 5.32 -6.98
N MET A 304 23.10 4.83 -7.54
CA MET A 304 24.45 5.04 -7.01
C MET A 304 24.85 6.53 -7.01
N ALA A 305 24.46 7.30 -8.02
CA ALA A 305 24.72 8.75 -8.05
C ALA A 305 23.94 9.50 -6.96
N GLN A 306 22.72 9.07 -6.63
CA GLN A 306 21.90 9.67 -5.58
C GLN A 306 22.32 9.24 -4.17
N LYS A 307 22.78 7.99 -4.01
CA LYS A 307 23.16 7.38 -2.73
C LYS A 307 24.52 6.68 -2.87
N PRO A 308 25.61 7.46 -2.92
CA PRO A 308 26.96 6.93 -3.19
C PRO A 308 27.54 6.11 -2.03
N ASP A 309 26.89 6.13 -0.86
CA ASP A 309 27.28 5.42 0.36
C ASP A 309 26.67 4.02 0.49
N LEU A 310 25.87 3.59 -0.49
CA LEU A 310 25.24 2.26 -0.47
C LEU A 310 26.01 1.28 -1.35
N ALA A 311 26.77 0.39 -0.71
CA ALA A 311 27.61 -0.62 -1.38
C ALA A 311 26.82 -1.59 -2.29
N VAL A 312 25.51 -1.77 -2.04
CA VAL A 312 24.64 -2.68 -2.80
C VAL A 312 24.53 -2.30 -4.29
N TYR A 313 24.57 -1.02 -4.62
CA TYR A 313 24.48 -0.56 -6.01
C TYR A 313 25.72 -0.88 -6.85
N PRO A 314 26.95 -0.47 -6.46
CA PRO A 314 28.14 -0.90 -7.16
C PRO A 314 28.32 -2.43 -7.12
N PHE A 315 27.93 -3.12 -6.04
CA PHE A 315 27.93 -4.58 -6.02
C PHE A 315 27.05 -5.18 -7.12
N SER A 316 25.81 -4.70 -7.27
CA SER A 316 24.88 -5.17 -8.30
C SER A 316 25.36 -4.86 -9.72
N LEU A 317 26.00 -3.70 -9.93
CA LEU A 317 26.67 -3.37 -11.20
C LEU A 317 27.82 -4.34 -11.49
N GLY A 318 28.66 -4.63 -10.49
CA GLY A 318 29.73 -5.61 -10.59
C GLY A 318 29.22 -6.98 -11.01
N TYR A 319 28.13 -7.43 -10.40
CA TYR A 319 27.43 -8.67 -10.76
C TYR A 319 26.94 -8.67 -12.22
N LEU A 320 26.28 -7.59 -12.67
CA LEU A 320 25.78 -7.50 -14.05
C LEU A 320 26.91 -7.46 -15.08
N TYR A 321 28.02 -6.78 -14.79
CA TYR A 321 29.19 -6.78 -15.68
C TYR A 321 29.92 -8.13 -15.68
N ALA A 322 29.99 -8.82 -14.53
CA ALA A 322 30.56 -10.17 -14.43
C ALA A 322 29.75 -11.16 -15.28
N LYS A 323 28.41 -11.13 -15.18
CA LYS A 323 27.49 -11.92 -16.00
C LYS A 323 27.68 -11.68 -17.49
N ALA A 324 28.02 -10.45 -17.88
CA ALA A 324 28.33 -10.09 -19.26
C ALA A 324 29.79 -10.41 -19.68
N PHE A 325 30.57 -11.09 -18.84
CA PHE A 325 32.01 -11.34 -19.01
C PHE A 325 32.86 -10.07 -19.24
N ASN A 326 32.38 -8.91 -18.80
CA ASN A 326 33.16 -7.67 -18.79
C ASN A 326 33.94 -7.58 -17.48
N ILE A 327 35.06 -8.31 -17.44
CA ILE A 327 35.90 -8.48 -16.24
C ILE A 327 36.45 -7.16 -15.71
N GLU A 328 36.79 -6.23 -16.61
CA GLU A 328 37.35 -4.93 -16.26
C GLU A 328 36.35 -4.09 -15.47
N LYS A 329 35.14 -3.88 -16.02
CA LYS A 329 34.10 -3.12 -15.31
C LYS A 329 33.60 -3.83 -14.06
N ALA A 330 33.47 -5.16 -14.11
CA ALA A 330 33.06 -5.92 -12.94
C ALA A 330 34.03 -5.73 -11.76
N THR A 331 35.34 -5.77 -12.05
CA THR A 331 36.42 -5.48 -11.08
C THR A 331 36.26 -4.09 -10.49
N GLU A 332 36.15 -3.06 -11.33
CA GLU A 332 35.99 -1.66 -10.89
C GLU A 332 34.81 -1.52 -9.92
N PHE A 333 33.67 -2.13 -10.24
CA PHE A 333 32.46 -2.01 -9.43
C PHE A 333 32.48 -2.85 -8.15
N TYR A 334 33.08 -4.04 -8.16
CA TYR A 334 33.30 -4.79 -6.92
C TYR A 334 34.27 -4.07 -5.98
N GLU A 335 35.36 -3.51 -6.51
CA GLU A 335 36.30 -2.71 -5.72
C GLU A 335 35.62 -1.46 -5.11
N LYS A 336 34.76 -0.77 -5.88
CA LYS A 336 33.94 0.32 -5.36
C LYS A 336 33.00 -0.13 -4.23
N ALA A 337 32.33 -1.27 -4.38
CA ALA A 337 31.46 -1.81 -3.34
C ALA A 337 32.24 -2.12 -2.05
N LEU A 338 33.42 -2.72 -2.19
CA LEU A 338 34.30 -3.08 -1.07
C LEU A 338 34.98 -1.86 -0.44
N LEU A 339 35.19 -0.78 -1.19
CA LEU A 339 35.66 0.50 -0.64
C LEU A 339 34.60 1.13 0.28
N ILE A 340 33.32 1.02 -0.08
CA ILE A 340 32.20 1.51 0.73
C ILE A 340 31.96 0.61 1.95
N ASN A 341 31.97 -0.71 1.74
CA ASN A 341 31.81 -1.70 2.80
C ASN A 341 32.86 -2.82 2.67
N GLY A 342 33.96 -2.67 3.40
CA GLY A 342 35.07 -3.65 3.42
C GLY A 342 34.72 -5.02 4.02
N ASN A 343 33.54 -5.16 4.62
CA ASN A 343 33.04 -6.43 5.16
C ASN A 343 31.88 -7.00 4.33
N TYR A 344 31.70 -6.55 3.09
CA TYR A 344 30.63 -7.05 2.22
C TYR A 344 30.95 -8.44 1.67
N ALA A 345 30.59 -9.49 2.42
CA ALA A 345 30.90 -10.88 2.11
C ALA A 345 30.46 -11.30 0.70
N ASP A 346 29.24 -10.97 0.28
CA ASP A 346 28.72 -11.34 -1.05
C ASP A 346 29.52 -10.70 -2.19
N ALA A 347 30.06 -9.49 -1.99
CA ALA A 347 30.93 -8.86 -2.98
C ALA A 347 32.24 -9.63 -3.13
N TYR A 348 32.86 -10.07 -2.03
CA TYR A 348 34.04 -10.94 -2.09
C TYR A 348 33.77 -12.27 -2.79
N LEU A 349 32.66 -12.93 -2.46
CA LEU A 349 32.32 -14.21 -3.10
C LEU A 349 32.13 -14.06 -4.61
N ASN A 350 31.25 -13.15 -5.04
CA ASN A 350 30.96 -12.98 -6.47
C ASN A 350 32.17 -12.47 -7.25
N TYR A 351 33.00 -11.63 -6.61
CA TYR A 351 34.23 -11.16 -7.23
C TYR A 351 35.26 -12.29 -7.41
N GLY A 352 35.40 -13.18 -6.42
CA GLY A 352 36.21 -14.39 -6.53
C GLY A 352 35.68 -15.34 -7.61
N VAL A 353 34.38 -15.66 -7.58
CA VAL A 353 33.71 -16.55 -8.55
C VAL A 353 33.89 -16.05 -9.98
N MET A 354 33.74 -14.74 -10.23
CA MET A 354 33.97 -14.14 -11.56
C MET A 354 35.35 -14.51 -12.13
N TYR A 355 36.42 -14.39 -11.33
CA TYR A 355 37.76 -14.75 -11.79
C TYR A 355 37.96 -16.26 -11.97
N VAL A 356 37.28 -17.08 -11.16
CA VAL A 356 37.28 -18.53 -11.36
C VAL A 356 36.61 -18.89 -12.69
N GLU A 357 35.45 -18.31 -12.98
CA GLU A 357 34.74 -18.52 -14.25
C GLU A 357 35.57 -18.03 -15.43
N TYR A 358 36.20 -16.86 -15.31
CA TYR A 358 37.07 -16.34 -16.35
C TYR A 358 38.29 -17.23 -16.61
N GLY A 359 38.97 -17.71 -15.56
CA GLY A 359 40.07 -18.66 -15.68
C GLY A 359 39.64 -19.97 -16.33
N ASN A 360 38.47 -20.50 -15.94
CA ASN A 360 37.92 -21.71 -16.57
C ASN A 360 37.57 -21.48 -18.05
N LYS A 361 37.04 -20.29 -18.40
CA LYS A 361 36.75 -19.94 -19.79
C LYS A 361 38.03 -19.89 -20.63
N ILE A 362 39.11 -19.30 -20.13
CA ILE A 362 40.41 -19.30 -20.81
C ILE A 362 40.87 -20.73 -21.11
N ILE A 363 40.78 -21.64 -20.14
CA ILE A 363 41.13 -23.06 -20.33
C ILE A 363 40.22 -23.71 -21.39
N ALA A 364 38.93 -23.45 -21.34
CA ALA A 364 37.96 -24.01 -22.28
C ALA A 364 38.22 -23.50 -23.71
N ASP A 365 38.46 -22.21 -23.89
CA ASP A 365 38.78 -21.61 -25.19
C ASP A 365 40.11 -22.19 -25.74
N ALA A 366 41.08 -22.46 -24.84
CA ALA A 366 42.37 -23.03 -25.20
C ALA A 366 42.34 -24.54 -25.52
N SER A 367 41.25 -25.27 -25.22
CA SER A 367 41.24 -26.74 -25.28
C SER A 367 41.47 -27.32 -26.68
N ASN A 368 41.27 -26.52 -27.74
CA ASN A 368 41.45 -26.92 -29.13
C ASN A 368 42.80 -26.51 -29.72
N ILE A 369 43.65 -25.83 -28.94
CA ILE A 369 44.98 -25.41 -29.37
C ILE A 369 45.91 -26.64 -29.40
N LYS A 370 46.31 -27.07 -30.61
CA LYS A 370 47.23 -28.21 -30.79
C LYS A 370 48.69 -27.86 -30.50
N ASP A 371 49.06 -26.59 -30.64
CA ASP A 371 50.40 -26.12 -30.31
C ASP A 371 50.57 -26.06 -28.80
N MET A 372 51.45 -26.92 -28.28
CA MET A 372 51.65 -27.06 -26.84
C MET A 372 52.15 -25.77 -26.18
N LYS A 373 52.99 -24.98 -26.85
CA LYS A 373 53.51 -23.73 -26.27
C LYS A 373 52.40 -22.68 -26.15
N LEU A 374 51.53 -22.59 -27.15
CA LEU A 374 50.39 -21.67 -27.12
C LEU A 374 49.36 -22.12 -26.07
N TYR A 375 49.09 -23.42 -25.96
CA TYR A 375 48.24 -23.97 -24.91
C TYR A 375 48.78 -23.65 -23.50
N ASP A 376 50.08 -23.87 -23.27
CA ASP A 376 50.71 -23.59 -21.99
C ASP A 376 50.66 -22.09 -21.64
N ALA A 377 50.80 -21.20 -22.63
CA ALA A 377 50.66 -19.76 -22.43
C ALA A 377 49.25 -19.35 -21.99
N GLU A 378 48.19 -19.93 -22.59
CA GLU A 378 46.81 -19.69 -22.15
C GLU A 378 46.54 -20.29 -20.75
N ARG A 379 47.10 -21.47 -20.46
CA ARG A 379 47.02 -22.07 -19.11
C ARG A 379 47.62 -21.13 -18.06
N VAL A 380 48.75 -20.50 -18.34
CA VAL A 380 49.36 -19.51 -17.41
C VAL A 380 48.42 -18.33 -17.14
N LYS A 381 47.74 -17.81 -18.16
CA LYS A 381 46.76 -16.72 -17.99
C LYS A 381 45.58 -17.15 -17.12
N ALA A 382 45.07 -18.37 -17.30
CA ALA A 382 44.01 -18.93 -16.47
C ALA A 382 44.44 -19.08 -15.01
N LEU A 383 45.64 -19.63 -14.76
CA LEU A 383 46.19 -19.77 -13.42
C LEU A 383 46.37 -18.41 -12.72
N ALA A 384 46.72 -17.36 -13.47
CA ALA A 384 46.77 -16.00 -12.93
C ALA A 384 45.39 -15.54 -12.43
N GLN A 385 44.30 -15.87 -13.12
CA GLN A 385 42.95 -15.52 -12.66
C GLN A 385 42.59 -16.25 -11.36
N PHE A 386 42.92 -17.54 -11.25
CA PHE A 386 42.68 -18.28 -10.00
C PHE A 386 43.46 -17.71 -8.82
N LYS A 387 44.70 -17.25 -9.04
CA LYS A 387 45.49 -16.56 -8.01
C LYS A 387 44.85 -15.25 -7.57
N ILE A 388 44.16 -14.53 -8.47
CA ILE A 388 43.40 -13.34 -8.10
C ILE A 388 42.16 -13.72 -7.29
N ALA A 389 41.46 -14.80 -7.62
CA ALA A 389 40.24 -15.26 -6.96
C ALA A 389 40.44 -15.72 -5.51
N ILE A 390 41.51 -16.48 -5.25
CA ILE A 390 41.83 -17.10 -3.96
C ILE A 390 41.66 -16.14 -2.76
N PRO A 391 42.34 -14.98 -2.69
CA PRO A 391 42.23 -14.10 -1.54
C PRO A 391 40.84 -13.50 -1.33
N LYS A 392 39.99 -13.43 -2.37
CA LYS A 392 38.62 -12.95 -2.23
C LYS A 392 37.73 -14.03 -1.62
N ILE A 393 37.91 -15.28 -2.03
CA ILE A 393 37.19 -16.43 -1.46
C ILE A 393 37.63 -16.67 0.00
N GLU A 394 38.92 -16.55 0.30
CA GLU A 394 39.43 -16.58 1.68
C GLU A 394 38.74 -15.51 2.53
N LYS A 395 38.68 -14.27 2.02
CA LYS A 395 38.01 -13.17 2.72
C LYS A 395 36.51 -13.39 2.92
N TYR A 396 35.83 -13.99 1.95
CA TYR A 396 34.44 -14.41 2.10
C TYR A 396 34.28 -15.43 3.24
N ILE A 397 35.15 -16.44 3.33
CA ILE A 397 35.11 -17.47 4.38
C ILE A 397 35.34 -16.86 5.77
N GLU A 398 36.21 -15.85 5.88
CA GLU A 398 36.42 -15.09 7.12
C GLU A 398 35.16 -14.33 7.57
N LEU A 399 34.42 -13.76 6.62
CA LEU A 399 33.30 -12.85 6.89
C LEU A 399 31.94 -13.54 7.03
N THR A 400 31.71 -14.67 6.35
CA THR A 400 30.44 -15.38 6.43
C THR A 400 30.31 -16.08 7.78
N ASP A 401 29.10 -16.22 8.30
CA ASP A 401 28.80 -17.03 9.49
C ASP A 401 28.08 -18.34 9.13
N ASP A 402 27.61 -18.46 7.89
CA ASP A 402 26.86 -19.64 7.44
C ASP A 402 27.80 -20.83 7.17
N ILE A 403 27.64 -21.89 7.96
CA ILE A 403 28.51 -23.08 7.91
C ILE A 403 28.40 -23.77 6.55
N ALA A 404 27.20 -23.89 5.98
CA ALA A 404 27.00 -24.53 4.69
C ALA A 404 27.73 -23.78 3.58
N SER A 405 27.60 -22.45 3.56
CA SER A 405 28.31 -21.59 2.64
C SER A 405 29.83 -21.63 2.81
N LYS A 406 30.34 -21.69 4.07
CA LYS A 406 31.77 -21.91 4.33
C LYS A 406 32.26 -23.22 3.73
N ILE A 407 31.54 -24.32 3.92
CA ILE A 407 31.89 -25.63 3.39
C ILE A 407 31.95 -25.61 1.86
N ASN A 408 30.98 -24.96 1.21
CA ASN A 408 30.96 -24.80 -0.24
C ASN A 408 32.15 -23.98 -0.73
N ALA A 409 32.41 -22.82 -0.12
CA ALA A 409 33.54 -21.98 -0.50
C ALA A 409 34.90 -22.66 -0.25
N LEU A 410 35.07 -23.39 0.86
CA LEU A 410 36.27 -24.19 1.13
C LEU A 410 36.45 -25.31 0.11
N THR A 411 35.36 -25.91 -0.39
CA THR A 411 35.42 -26.92 -1.44
C THR A 411 35.96 -26.36 -2.75
N ASP A 412 35.52 -25.16 -3.12
CA ASP A 412 36.02 -24.51 -4.33
C ASP A 412 37.44 -23.99 -4.14
N LEU A 413 37.76 -23.48 -2.95
CA LEU A 413 39.12 -23.03 -2.59
C LEU A 413 40.14 -24.19 -2.61
N GLU A 414 39.78 -25.38 -2.12
CA GLU A 414 40.62 -26.59 -2.19
C GLU A 414 40.98 -26.92 -3.65
N LYS A 415 39.98 -26.90 -4.55
CA LYS A 415 40.17 -27.18 -5.98
C LYS A 415 41.05 -26.11 -6.63
N LEU A 416 40.91 -24.84 -6.24
CA LEU A 416 41.72 -23.76 -6.78
C LEU A 416 43.18 -23.90 -6.39
N TYR A 417 43.48 -24.18 -5.12
CA TYR A 417 44.85 -24.45 -4.68
C TYR A 417 45.47 -25.65 -5.40
N TYR A 418 44.68 -26.71 -5.62
CA TYR A 418 45.14 -27.85 -6.42
C TYR A 418 45.46 -27.45 -7.87
N LYS A 419 44.61 -26.64 -8.51
CA LYS A 419 44.81 -26.17 -9.89
C LYS A 419 46.07 -25.32 -10.04
N ILE A 420 46.41 -24.50 -9.04
CA ILE A 420 47.63 -23.68 -9.03
C ILE A 420 48.86 -24.44 -8.47
N GLU A 421 48.73 -25.75 -8.26
CA GLU A 421 49.79 -26.66 -7.80
C GLU A 421 50.32 -26.35 -6.38
N ASP A 422 49.52 -25.65 -5.56
CA ASP A 422 49.77 -25.48 -4.13
C ASP A 422 49.08 -26.60 -3.33
N TYR A 423 49.66 -27.80 -3.42
CA TYR A 423 49.11 -28.98 -2.77
C TYR A 423 49.12 -28.90 -1.24
N THR A 424 50.03 -28.12 -0.67
CA THR A 424 50.11 -27.89 0.77
C THR A 424 48.89 -27.13 1.25
N LYS A 425 48.57 -25.99 0.63
CA LYS A 425 47.35 -25.23 0.96
C LYS A 425 46.08 -26.00 0.63
N SER A 426 46.04 -26.70 -0.50
CA SER A 426 44.89 -27.55 -0.85
C SER A 426 44.58 -28.57 0.27
N LYS A 427 45.60 -29.25 0.80
CA LYS A 427 45.45 -30.19 1.93
C LYS A 427 45.00 -29.50 3.22
N GLU A 428 45.50 -28.30 3.51
CA GLU A 428 45.08 -27.50 4.68
C GLU A 428 43.60 -27.14 4.61
N ILE A 429 43.14 -26.60 3.47
CA ILE A 429 41.74 -26.22 3.24
C ILE A 429 40.82 -27.44 3.33
N LYS A 430 41.25 -28.60 2.80
CA LYS A 430 40.51 -29.86 2.96
C LYS A 430 40.27 -30.22 4.42
N LEU A 431 41.30 -30.11 5.27
CA LEU A 431 41.18 -30.40 6.70
C LEU A 431 40.25 -29.42 7.41
N GLN A 432 40.31 -28.13 7.06
CA GLN A 432 39.38 -27.11 7.59
C GLN A 432 37.93 -27.44 7.24
N ARG A 433 37.67 -27.82 5.98
CA ARG A 433 36.33 -28.26 5.54
C ARG A 433 35.85 -29.50 6.28
N GLU A 434 36.69 -30.53 6.39
CA GLU A 434 36.36 -31.78 7.09
C GLU A 434 36.08 -31.54 8.59
N ALA A 435 36.73 -30.56 9.21
CA ALA A 435 36.44 -30.16 10.59
C ALA A 435 35.07 -29.50 10.72
N LEU A 436 34.63 -28.70 9.73
CA LEU A 436 33.29 -28.10 9.74
C LEU A 436 32.19 -29.12 9.46
N LEU A 437 32.42 -30.11 8.60
CA LEU A 437 31.46 -31.19 8.33
C LEU A 437 31.16 -32.09 9.54
N LYS A 438 31.99 -32.03 10.58
CA LYS A 438 31.81 -32.78 11.84
C LYS A 438 31.08 -31.99 12.92
N LYS A 439 30.84 -30.70 12.71
CA LYS A 439 30.03 -29.84 13.58
C LYS A 439 28.59 -29.82 13.07
#